data_AF-A0A538QI18-F1
#
_entry.id   AF-A0A538QI18-F1
#
_cell.length_a   1.000
_cell.length_b   1.000
_cell.length_c   1.000
_cell.angle_alpha   90.00
_cell.angle_beta   90.00
_cell.angle_gamma   90.00
#
_symmetry.space_group_name_H-M   'P 1'
#
loop_
_entity.id
_entity.type
_entity.pdbx_description
1 polymer ?
#
loop_
_entity_poly.entity_id
_entity_poly.type
_entity_poly.pdbx_seq_one_letter_code
_entity_poly.pdbx_strand_id
1 'polypeptide(L)'
;MFVPLSVFRFIEAFDGPKVPLLGRGFMLLPAVAELAFCVVAFEQLRNWAQWRRQRRVLFVAWALYFVAPFLVYVYPFRSAFDSLALARAAAEIGGVKLDATRATIHMVVGLAFGVQALLALGPKVISLMPGLIRASIVTKLQFPGTSAPGWLMLLAAPIYALFAYIIVLLPYQITGSWQFLVGNAGVLFAQVFIGISGRRLTVPLTAQESHDRIHKSWLAYIGILVVSATFMVYGLYEFIVQVHLGPVRVVTGILAFVSNVLLDTLIGTDAIVSAMAYFRRRGQKDPAREHLLREAEAKLDVFCG
;
A
#
# COMPACT_ATOMS: atom_id res chain seq x y z
N MET A 1 -8.07 15.40 1.94
CA MET A 1 -8.69 14.17 1.41
C MET A 1 -9.20 13.23 2.50
N PHE A 2 -8.45 12.98 3.58
CA PHE A 2 -8.84 11.99 4.58
C PHE A 2 -10.15 12.28 5.33
N VAL A 3 -10.42 13.55 5.72
CA VAL A 3 -11.64 13.87 6.51
C VAL A 3 -12.95 13.51 5.78
N PRO A 4 -13.17 13.92 4.50
CA PRO A 4 -14.34 13.45 3.75
C PRO A 4 -14.43 11.93 3.64
N LEU A 5 -13.31 11.24 3.38
CA LEU A 5 -13.27 9.78 3.27
C LEU A 5 -13.72 9.09 4.57
N SER A 6 -13.26 9.59 5.73
CA SER A 6 -13.65 9.06 7.03
C SER A 6 -15.13 9.28 7.33
N VAL A 7 -15.68 10.45 6.97
CA VAL A 7 -17.12 10.73 7.12
C VAL A 7 -17.95 9.78 6.26
N PHE A 8 -17.59 9.57 4.99
CA PHE A 8 -18.31 8.63 4.12
C PHE A 8 -18.29 7.20 4.66
N ARG A 9 -17.13 6.71 5.13
CA ARG A 9 -17.04 5.37 5.74
C ARG A 9 -17.81 5.23 7.03
N PHE A 10 -17.87 6.29 7.82
CA PHE A 10 -18.69 6.32 9.02
C PHE A 10 -20.17 6.18 8.64
N ILE A 11 -20.67 6.97 7.69
CA ILE A 11 -22.06 6.88 7.20
C ILE A 11 -22.35 5.47 6.64
N GLU A 12 -21.47 4.92 5.80
CA GLU A 12 -21.63 3.57 5.25
C GLU A 12 -21.72 2.48 6.33
N ALA A 13 -21.05 2.66 7.48
CA ALA A 13 -21.13 1.71 8.60
C ALA A 13 -22.49 1.74 9.33
N PHE A 14 -23.23 2.86 9.26
CA PHE A 14 -24.57 2.98 9.86
C PHE A 14 -25.70 2.67 8.88
N ASP A 15 -25.52 2.95 7.59
CA ASP A 15 -26.51 2.65 6.53
C ASP A 15 -26.56 1.17 6.13
N GLY A 16 -25.62 0.36 6.62
CA GLY A 16 -25.54 -1.08 6.34
C GLY A 16 -26.63 -1.94 6.99
N PRO A 17 -26.70 -3.24 6.63
CA PRO A 17 -27.63 -4.19 7.23
C PRO A 17 -27.48 -4.24 8.76
N LYS A 18 -28.59 -4.55 9.46
CA LYS A 18 -28.61 -4.64 10.93
C LYS A 18 -27.65 -5.73 11.44
N VAL A 19 -26.44 -5.33 11.79
CA VAL A 19 -25.43 -6.16 12.46
C VAL A 19 -25.53 -6.02 13.99
N PRO A 20 -25.22 -7.06 14.78
CA PRO A 20 -25.06 -6.99 16.23
C PRO A 20 -24.05 -5.92 16.64
N LEU A 21 -24.24 -5.40 17.85
CA LEU A 21 -23.45 -4.28 18.38
C LEU A 21 -21.94 -4.56 18.37
N LEU A 22 -21.52 -5.78 18.70
CA LEU A 22 -20.11 -6.20 18.62
C LEU A 22 -19.57 -6.15 17.19
N GLY A 23 -20.31 -6.70 16.21
CA GLY A 23 -19.92 -6.68 14.80
C GLY A 23 -19.82 -5.25 14.26
N ARG A 24 -20.75 -4.38 14.65
CA ARG A 24 -20.72 -2.94 14.31
C ARG A 24 -19.50 -2.25 14.90
N GLY A 25 -19.13 -2.55 16.14
CA GLY A 25 -17.93 -2.02 16.79
C GLY A 25 -16.66 -2.37 16.00
N PHE A 26 -16.51 -3.61 15.56
CA PHE A 26 -15.40 -4.02 14.69
C PHE A 26 -15.44 -3.33 13.32
N MET A 27 -16.61 -3.19 12.69
CA MET A 27 -16.74 -2.47 11.41
C MET A 27 -16.38 -0.98 11.51
N LEU A 28 -16.56 -0.36 12.67
CA LEU A 28 -16.17 1.04 12.92
C LEU A 28 -14.68 1.22 13.18
N LEU A 29 -13.95 0.17 13.56
CA LEU A 29 -12.55 0.24 13.95
C LEU A 29 -11.63 0.88 12.89
N PRO A 30 -11.76 0.60 11.57
CA PRO A 30 -10.97 1.27 10.54
C PRO A 30 -11.29 2.77 10.41
N ALA A 31 -12.56 3.17 10.56
CA ALA A 31 -12.96 4.57 10.50
C ALA A 31 -12.44 5.35 11.72
N VAL A 32 -12.47 4.73 12.91
CA VAL A 32 -11.89 5.30 14.13
C VAL A 32 -10.37 5.43 13.99
N ALA A 33 -9.69 4.42 13.45
CA ALA A 33 -8.25 4.46 13.23
C ALA A 33 -7.85 5.56 12.22
N GLU A 34 -8.65 5.76 11.16
CA GLU A 34 -8.47 6.86 10.21
C GLU A 34 -8.65 8.23 10.84
N LEU A 35 -9.70 8.41 11.63
CA LEU A 35 -9.95 9.67 12.33
C LEU A 35 -8.82 9.97 13.33
N ALA A 36 -8.41 8.97 14.12
CA ALA A 36 -7.30 9.09 15.06
C ALA A 36 -6.00 9.45 14.32
N PHE A 37 -5.72 8.81 13.18
CA PHE A 37 -4.58 9.14 12.35
C PHE A 37 -4.61 10.60 11.86
N CYS A 38 -5.78 11.08 11.41
CA CYS A 38 -5.95 12.47 10.98
C CYS A 38 -5.65 13.45 12.12
N VAL A 39 -6.19 13.21 13.31
CA VAL A 39 -5.96 14.06 14.49
C VAL A 39 -4.47 14.10 14.83
N VAL A 40 -3.82 12.94 14.89
CA VAL A 40 -2.37 12.86 15.16
C VAL A 40 -1.58 13.61 14.08
N ALA A 41 -1.90 13.43 12.80
CA ALA A 41 -1.22 14.11 11.70
C ALA A 41 -1.34 15.64 11.81
N PHE A 42 -2.52 16.16 12.17
CA PHE A 42 -2.73 17.60 12.40
C PHE A 42 -1.97 18.11 13.62
N GLU A 43 -1.96 17.36 14.72
CA GLU A 43 -1.20 17.72 15.93
C GLU A 43 0.30 17.78 15.64
N GLN A 44 0.80 16.86 14.81
CA GLN A 44 2.20 16.83 14.43
C GLN A 44 2.65 18.05 13.61
N LEU A 45 1.74 18.74 12.91
CA LEU A 45 2.08 20.01 12.24
C LEU A 45 2.50 21.10 13.24
N ARG A 46 1.93 21.10 14.46
CA ARG A 46 2.33 22.04 15.52
C ARG A 46 3.70 21.72 16.10
N ASN A 47 4.08 20.44 16.10
CA ASN A 47 5.31 19.92 16.68
C ASN A 47 6.43 19.71 15.65
N TRP A 48 6.39 20.41 14.51
CA TRP A 48 7.33 20.22 13.38
C TRP A 48 8.81 20.38 13.76
N ALA A 49 9.12 21.18 14.80
CA ALA A 49 10.49 21.34 15.30
C ALA A 49 11.06 20.07 15.97
N GLN A 50 10.20 19.15 16.45
CA GLN A 50 10.59 17.93 17.17
C GLN A 50 10.63 16.70 16.26
N TRP A 51 11.35 16.79 15.13
CA TRP A 51 11.42 15.77 14.08
C TRP A 51 11.50 14.31 14.57
N ARG A 52 12.37 14.01 15.56
CA ARG A 52 12.56 12.64 16.06
C ARG A 52 11.31 12.08 16.75
N ARG A 53 10.61 12.92 17.52
CA ARG A 53 9.38 12.53 18.22
C ARG A 53 8.25 12.42 17.22
N GLN A 54 8.11 13.42 16.35
CA GLN A 54 7.09 13.47 15.30
C GLN A 54 7.10 12.19 14.46
N ARG A 55 8.26 11.79 13.95
CA ARG A 55 8.39 10.59 13.13
C ARG A 55 7.95 9.32 13.85
N ARG A 56 8.33 9.14 15.11
CA ARG A 56 7.94 7.93 15.88
C ARG A 56 6.43 7.89 16.09
N VAL A 57 5.82 9.03 16.43
CA VAL A 57 4.38 9.13 16.64
C VAL A 57 3.63 8.89 15.33
N LEU A 58 4.06 9.53 14.22
CA LEU A 58 3.46 9.31 12.90
C LEU A 58 3.59 7.86 12.44
N PHE A 59 4.74 7.23 12.64
CA PHE A 59 4.95 5.83 12.26
C PHE A 59 4.02 4.89 13.04
N VAL A 60 3.89 5.07 14.36
CA VAL A 60 2.99 4.26 15.19
C VAL A 60 1.52 4.50 14.80
N ALA A 61 1.13 5.76 14.61
CA ALA A 61 -0.23 6.09 14.19
C ALA A 61 -0.55 5.51 12.81
N TRP A 62 0.40 5.59 11.86
CA TRP A 62 0.28 4.97 10.53
C TRP A 62 0.17 3.45 10.64
N ALA A 63 0.99 2.81 11.49
CA ALA A 63 0.93 1.35 11.68
C ALA A 63 -0.42 0.92 12.24
N LEU A 64 -0.96 1.63 13.23
CA LEU A 64 -2.31 1.38 13.77
C LEU A 64 -3.38 1.58 12.69
N TYR A 65 -3.31 2.67 11.93
CA TYR A 65 -4.19 2.95 10.80
C TYR A 65 -4.15 1.84 9.73
N PHE A 66 -2.96 1.36 9.40
CA PHE A 66 -2.75 0.33 8.39
C PHE A 66 -3.22 -1.04 8.86
N VAL A 67 -2.92 -1.43 10.10
CA VAL A 67 -3.24 -2.74 10.69
C VAL A 67 -4.72 -2.85 11.09
N ALA A 68 -5.36 -1.75 11.47
CA ALA A 68 -6.77 -1.69 11.88
C ALA A 68 -7.73 -2.54 11.00
N PRO A 69 -7.80 -2.36 9.67
CA PRO A 69 -8.71 -3.16 8.85
C PRO A 69 -8.36 -4.65 8.82
N PHE A 70 -7.09 -5.04 8.98
CA PHE A 70 -6.71 -6.46 9.06
C PHE A 70 -7.26 -7.11 10.34
N LEU A 71 -7.20 -6.40 11.48
CA LEU A 71 -7.73 -6.91 12.75
C LEU A 71 -9.23 -7.19 12.68
N VAL A 72 -9.97 -6.39 11.92
CA VAL A 72 -11.40 -6.63 11.67
C VAL A 72 -11.62 -7.97 10.98
N TYR A 73 -10.84 -8.28 9.94
CA TYR A 73 -11.01 -9.50 9.15
C TYR A 73 -10.35 -10.75 9.77
N VAL A 74 -9.48 -10.59 10.78
CA VAL A 74 -8.98 -11.70 11.60
C VAL A 74 -10.06 -12.21 12.56
N TYR A 75 -11.02 -11.37 12.93
CA TYR A 75 -12.12 -11.78 13.80
C TYR A 75 -12.99 -12.85 13.11
N PRO A 76 -13.24 -14.01 13.75
CA PRO A 76 -13.98 -15.11 13.15
C PRO A 76 -15.48 -14.80 13.12
N PHE A 77 -15.92 -13.92 12.22
CA PHE A 77 -17.33 -13.56 12.07
C PHE A 77 -18.23 -14.79 11.91
N ARG A 78 -17.71 -15.88 11.33
CA ARG A 78 -18.43 -17.15 11.21
C ARG A 78 -18.97 -17.70 12.53
N SER A 79 -18.25 -17.54 13.65
CA SER A 79 -18.71 -18.03 14.96
C SER A 79 -19.56 -17.02 15.72
N ALA A 80 -19.39 -15.73 15.43
CA ALA A 80 -20.10 -14.65 16.10
C ALA A 80 -21.55 -14.45 15.62
N PHE A 81 -21.88 -14.99 14.44
CA PHE A 81 -23.19 -14.82 13.81
C PHE A 81 -23.90 -16.15 13.66
N ASP A 82 -24.94 -16.37 14.45
CA ASP A 82 -25.78 -17.57 14.34
C ASP A 82 -26.58 -17.57 13.03
N SER A 83 -26.65 -18.74 12.42
CA SER A 83 -26.41 -18.93 10.97
C SER A 83 -27.53 -18.49 10.01
N LEU A 84 -28.72 -18.10 10.47
CA LEU A 84 -29.89 -17.96 9.58
C LEU A 84 -30.14 -16.54 9.04
N ALA A 85 -29.92 -15.50 9.85
CA ALA A 85 -30.09 -14.12 9.42
C ALA A 85 -28.94 -13.66 8.51
N LEU A 86 -27.71 -14.09 8.83
CA LEU A 86 -26.52 -13.76 8.04
C LEU A 86 -26.48 -14.53 6.72
N ALA A 87 -26.96 -15.78 6.70
CA ALA A 87 -27.11 -16.54 5.47
C ALA A 87 -27.99 -15.82 4.47
N ARG A 88 -29.13 -15.28 4.93
CA ARG A 88 -30.05 -14.52 4.09
C ARG A 88 -29.40 -13.24 3.57
N ALA A 89 -28.73 -12.47 4.42
CA ALA A 89 -28.03 -11.26 4.00
C ALA A 89 -26.86 -11.56 3.03
N ALA A 90 -26.08 -12.61 3.27
CA ALA A 90 -24.98 -13.02 2.40
C ALA A 90 -25.49 -13.60 1.06
N ALA A 91 -26.61 -14.32 1.07
CA ALA A 91 -27.24 -14.83 -0.15
C ALA A 91 -27.88 -13.71 -0.99
N GLU A 92 -28.44 -12.68 -0.36
CA GLU A 92 -28.86 -11.46 -1.05
C GLU A 92 -27.66 -10.76 -1.72
N ILE A 93 -26.53 -10.63 -1.02
CA ILE A 93 -25.31 -10.04 -1.58
C ILE A 93 -24.73 -10.90 -2.71
N GLY A 94 -24.81 -12.23 -2.59
CA GLY A 94 -24.27 -13.18 -3.57
C GLY A 94 -25.22 -13.57 -4.71
N GLY A 95 -26.50 -13.18 -4.66
CA GLY A 95 -27.50 -13.55 -5.67
C GLY A 95 -27.83 -15.05 -5.73
N VAL A 96 -27.53 -15.83 -4.69
CA VAL A 96 -27.67 -17.30 -4.70
C VAL A 96 -28.99 -17.71 -4.03
N LYS A 97 -29.84 -18.46 -4.75
CA LYS A 97 -31.04 -19.09 -4.17
C LYS A 97 -30.60 -20.20 -3.19
N LEU A 98 -30.91 -20.02 -1.91
CA LEU A 98 -30.52 -20.94 -0.84
C LEU A 98 -31.46 -22.15 -0.78
N ASP A 99 -31.16 -23.21 -1.51
CA ASP A 99 -31.61 -24.57 -1.13
C ASP A 99 -30.65 -25.08 -0.04
N ALA A 100 -31.09 -24.93 1.22
CA ALA A 100 -30.20 -24.72 2.35
C ALA A 100 -29.79 -25.99 3.11
N THR A 101 -28.59 -26.50 2.82
CA THR A 101 -27.81 -27.30 3.79
C THR A 101 -26.96 -26.35 4.64
N ARG A 102 -26.91 -26.53 5.98
CA ARG A 102 -26.09 -25.68 6.89
C ARG A 102 -24.62 -25.55 6.44
N ALA A 103 -24.05 -26.61 5.86
CA ALA A 103 -22.70 -26.61 5.34
C ALA A 103 -22.50 -25.59 4.19
N THR A 104 -23.45 -25.53 3.24
CA THR A 104 -23.43 -24.61 2.10
C THR A 104 -23.50 -23.16 2.56
N ILE A 105 -24.35 -22.87 3.55
CA ILE A 105 -24.49 -21.53 4.16
C ILE A 105 -23.16 -21.05 4.73
N HIS A 106 -22.48 -21.88 5.53
CA HIS A 106 -21.22 -21.47 6.14
C HIS A 106 -20.11 -21.24 5.10
N MET A 107 -20.11 -22.01 4.01
CA MET A 107 -19.17 -21.82 2.91
C MET A 107 -19.43 -20.50 2.17
N VAL A 108 -20.69 -20.22 1.81
CA VAL A 108 -21.08 -18.99 1.10
C VAL A 108 -20.77 -17.75 1.93
N VAL A 109 -21.09 -17.76 3.24
CA VAL A 109 -20.75 -16.67 4.15
C VAL A 109 -19.23 -16.47 4.21
N GLY A 110 -18.47 -17.54 4.42
CA GLY A 110 -17.00 -17.45 4.48
C GLY A 110 -16.39 -16.89 3.20
N LEU A 111 -16.90 -17.32 2.03
CA LEU A 111 -16.48 -16.81 0.74
C LEU A 111 -16.82 -15.32 0.57
N ALA A 112 -18.05 -14.91 0.89
CA ALA A 112 -18.48 -13.52 0.79
C ALA A 112 -17.63 -12.58 1.66
N PHE A 113 -17.36 -12.96 2.91
CA PHE A 113 -16.46 -12.20 3.79
C PHE A 113 -15.02 -12.20 3.28
N GLY A 114 -14.53 -13.31 2.73
CA GLY A 114 -13.20 -13.39 2.13
C GLY A 114 -13.04 -12.47 0.91
N VAL A 115 -14.03 -12.46 0.02
CA VAL A 115 -14.06 -11.55 -1.14
C VAL A 115 -14.16 -10.10 -0.68
N GLN A 116 -15.05 -9.79 0.27
CA GLN A 116 -15.18 -8.45 0.82
C GLN A 116 -13.89 -7.97 1.49
N ALA A 117 -13.21 -8.86 2.25
CA ALA A 117 -11.92 -8.57 2.86
C ALA A 117 -10.86 -8.27 1.80
N LEU A 118 -10.79 -9.06 0.72
CA LEU A 118 -9.86 -8.81 -0.37
C LEU A 118 -10.15 -7.49 -1.07
N LEU A 119 -11.41 -7.16 -1.34
CA LEU A 119 -11.80 -5.91 -1.98
C LEU A 119 -11.51 -4.69 -1.07
N ALA A 120 -11.65 -4.83 0.24
CA ALA A 120 -11.37 -3.76 1.20
C ALA A 120 -9.87 -3.58 1.50
N LEU A 121 -9.12 -4.68 1.66
CA LEU A 121 -7.70 -4.68 2.03
C LEU A 121 -6.78 -4.58 0.81
N GLY A 122 -7.17 -5.17 -0.32
CA GLY A 122 -6.38 -5.24 -1.54
C GLY A 122 -5.82 -3.89 -1.96
N PRO A 123 -6.65 -2.84 -2.10
CA PRO A 123 -6.16 -1.50 -2.46
C PRO A 123 -5.14 -0.92 -1.48
N LYS A 124 -5.27 -1.19 -0.16
CA LYS A 124 -4.31 -0.72 0.86
C LYS A 124 -2.98 -1.46 0.78
N VAL A 125 -3.00 -2.77 0.54
CA VAL A 125 -1.78 -3.56 0.34
C VAL A 125 -1.09 -3.13 -0.95
N ILE A 126 -1.85 -2.91 -2.02
CA ILE A 126 -1.32 -2.46 -3.31
C ILE A 126 -0.72 -1.05 -3.18
N SER A 127 -1.32 -0.13 -2.42
CA SER A 127 -0.82 1.25 -2.30
C SER A 127 0.52 1.37 -1.58
N LEU A 128 0.84 0.43 -0.69
CA LEU A 128 2.07 0.44 0.10
C LEU A 128 3.31 0.45 -0.79
N MET A 129 3.28 -0.27 -1.90
CA MET A 129 4.45 -0.46 -2.75
C MET A 129 4.75 0.73 -3.67
N PRO A 130 3.79 1.34 -4.40
CA PRO A 130 4.01 2.64 -5.04
C PRO A 130 4.47 3.71 -4.06
N GLY A 131 3.95 3.70 -2.82
CA GLY A 131 4.42 4.56 -1.74
C GLY A 131 5.89 4.34 -1.40
N LEU A 132 6.29 3.08 -1.21
CA LEU A 132 7.66 2.68 -0.91
C LEU A 132 8.65 2.95 -2.06
N ILE A 133 8.25 2.70 -3.31
CA ILE A 133 9.04 3.01 -4.51
C ILE A 133 9.26 4.52 -4.60
N ARG A 134 8.18 5.30 -4.47
CA ARG A 134 8.27 6.77 -4.50
C ARG A 134 9.11 7.29 -3.33
N ALA A 135 8.95 6.72 -2.14
CA ALA A 135 9.77 7.06 -0.98
C ALA A 135 11.26 6.84 -1.24
N SER A 136 11.60 5.72 -1.89
CA SER A 136 12.97 5.38 -2.26
C SER A 136 13.53 6.33 -3.31
N ILE A 137 12.73 6.68 -4.32
CA ILE A 137 13.11 7.67 -5.35
C ILE A 137 13.38 9.04 -4.71
N VAL A 138 12.45 9.54 -3.89
CA VAL A 138 12.62 10.83 -3.18
C VAL A 138 13.86 10.80 -2.29
N THR A 139 14.08 9.71 -1.58
CA THR A 139 15.28 9.54 -0.74
C THR A 139 16.55 9.53 -1.59
N LYS A 140 16.54 8.89 -2.76
CA LYS A 140 17.68 8.88 -3.70
C LYS A 140 17.96 10.27 -4.26
N LEU A 141 16.93 11.07 -4.54
CA LEU A 141 17.10 12.47 -4.96
C LEU A 141 17.73 13.33 -3.86
N GLN A 142 17.34 13.13 -2.60
CA GLN A 142 17.92 13.85 -1.46
C GLN A 142 19.35 13.41 -1.13
N PHE A 143 19.66 12.13 -1.36
CA PHE A 143 20.94 11.52 -1.01
C PHE A 143 21.49 10.69 -2.19
N PRO A 144 21.95 11.33 -3.28
CA PRO A 144 22.36 10.62 -4.50
C PRO A 144 23.53 9.64 -4.28
N GLY A 145 24.38 9.91 -3.28
CA GLY A 145 25.50 9.05 -2.90
C GLY A 145 25.16 7.75 -2.17
N THR A 146 23.92 7.56 -1.69
CA THR A 146 23.54 6.28 -1.03
C THR A 146 23.01 5.26 -2.02
N SER A 147 23.44 4.01 -1.88
CA SER A 147 22.93 2.87 -2.67
C SER A 147 21.69 2.22 -2.05
N ALA A 148 21.40 2.47 -0.77
CA ALA A 148 20.34 1.79 -0.03
C ALA A 148 18.93 1.97 -0.64
N PRO A 149 18.51 3.18 -1.08
CA PRO A 149 17.20 3.33 -1.71
C PRO A 149 17.07 2.56 -3.03
N GLY A 150 18.15 2.45 -3.81
CA GLY A 150 18.16 1.69 -5.06
C GLY A 150 17.96 0.18 -4.83
N TRP A 151 18.60 -0.37 -3.80
CA TRP A 151 18.40 -1.77 -3.40
C TRP A 151 16.99 -2.03 -2.89
N LEU A 152 16.43 -1.07 -2.13
CA LEU A 152 15.07 -1.17 -1.65
C LEU A 152 14.07 -1.23 -2.82
N MET A 153 14.23 -0.39 -3.84
CA MET A 153 13.41 -0.43 -5.06
C MET A 153 13.55 -1.77 -5.79
N LEU A 154 14.77 -2.28 -5.93
CA LEU A 154 15.06 -3.54 -6.61
C LEU A 154 14.40 -4.74 -5.92
N LEU A 155 14.38 -4.76 -4.58
CA LEU A 155 13.76 -5.82 -3.79
C LEU A 155 12.24 -5.69 -3.72
N ALA A 156 11.72 -4.47 -3.65
CA ALA A 156 10.27 -4.21 -3.56
C ALA A 156 9.53 -4.58 -4.85
N ALA A 157 10.14 -4.34 -6.02
CA ALA A 157 9.52 -4.57 -7.33
C ALA A 157 9.00 -6.01 -7.56
N PRO A 158 9.80 -7.09 -7.39
CA PRO A 158 9.32 -8.46 -7.61
C PRO A 158 8.29 -8.89 -6.56
N ILE A 159 8.46 -8.48 -5.30
CA ILE A 159 7.51 -8.77 -4.22
C ILE A 159 6.16 -8.14 -4.56
N TYR A 160 6.16 -6.88 -5.01
CA TYR A 160 4.94 -6.21 -5.43
C TYR A 160 4.32 -6.83 -6.68
N ALA A 161 5.12 -7.23 -7.67
CA ALA A 161 4.60 -7.91 -8.86
C ALA A 161 3.82 -9.18 -8.48
N LEU A 162 4.32 -9.95 -7.51
CA LEU A 162 3.63 -11.14 -7.00
C LEU A 162 2.31 -10.78 -6.28
N PHE A 163 2.32 -9.80 -5.39
CA PHE A 163 1.11 -9.38 -4.68
C PHE A 163 0.06 -8.78 -5.60
N ALA A 164 0.48 -7.90 -6.52
CA ALA A 164 -0.39 -7.30 -7.52
C ALA A 164 -1.01 -8.39 -8.39
N TYR A 165 -0.22 -9.37 -8.85
CA TYR A 165 -0.74 -10.51 -9.61
C TYR A 165 -1.84 -11.25 -8.86
N ILE A 166 -1.61 -11.63 -7.59
CA ILE A 166 -2.60 -12.37 -6.78
C ILE A 166 -3.89 -11.58 -6.59
N ILE A 167 -3.79 -10.29 -6.23
CA ILE A 167 -4.97 -9.47 -5.95
C ILE A 167 -5.77 -9.21 -7.23
N VAL A 168 -5.08 -8.97 -8.34
CA VAL A 168 -5.69 -8.71 -9.64
C VAL A 168 -6.28 -10.00 -10.26
N LEU A 169 -5.80 -11.18 -9.87
CA LEU A 169 -6.36 -12.44 -10.37
C LEU A 169 -7.83 -12.62 -9.97
N LEU A 170 -8.27 -12.14 -8.80
CA LEU A 170 -9.66 -12.33 -8.36
C LEU A 170 -10.67 -11.60 -9.27
N PRO A 171 -10.56 -10.28 -9.54
CA PRO A 171 -11.45 -9.63 -10.49
C PRO A 171 -11.37 -10.22 -11.90
N TYR A 172 -10.19 -10.71 -12.32
CA TYR A 172 -10.04 -11.40 -13.60
C TYR A 172 -10.89 -12.68 -13.65
N GLN A 173 -10.87 -13.50 -12.60
CA GLN A 173 -11.70 -14.72 -12.55
C GLN A 173 -13.20 -14.42 -12.54
N ILE A 174 -13.61 -13.26 -12.02
CA ILE A 174 -15.02 -12.85 -12.04
C ILE A 174 -15.43 -12.30 -13.41
N THR A 175 -14.59 -11.45 -14.01
CA THR A 175 -14.91 -10.76 -15.27
C THR A 175 -14.68 -11.62 -16.51
N GLY A 176 -13.65 -12.47 -16.51
CA GLY A 176 -13.17 -13.14 -17.71
C GLY A 176 -12.67 -12.19 -18.82
N SER A 177 -12.51 -10.90 -18.54
CA SER A 177 -12.19 -9.88 -19.54
C SER A 177 -10.72 -9.95 -19.98
N TRP A 178 -10.49 -10.03 -21.29
CA TRP A 178 -9.14 -9.97 -21.85
C TRP A 178 -8.50 -8.58 -21.73
N GLN A 179 -9.31 -7.51 -21.76
CA GLN A 179 -8.83 -6.13 -21.56
C GLN A 179 -8.24 -5.96 -20.16
N PHE A 180 -8.89 -6.57 -19.17
CA PHE A 180 -8.39 -6.60 -17.80
C PHE A 180 -7.06 -7.36 -17.69
N LEU A 181 -6.91 -8.47 -18.42
CA LEU A 181 -5.65 -9.22 -18.50
C LEU A 181 -4.51 -8.37 -19.09
N VAL A 182 -4.77 -7.63 -20.16
CA VAL A 182 -3.79 -6.70 -20.76
C VAL A 182 -3.40 -5.61 -19.77
N GLY A 183 -4.37 -5.04 -19.06
CA GLY A 183 -4.12 -4.09 -17.98
C GLY A 183 -3.23 -4.66 -16.87
N ASN A 184 -3.52 -5.88 -16.42
CA ASN A 184 -2.70 -6.57 -15.41
C ASN A 184 -1.27 -6.83 -15.91
N ALA A 185 -1.11 -7.34 -17.13
CA ALA A 185 0.19 -7.56 -17.74
C ALA A 185 1.01 -6.25 -17.83
N GLY A 186 0.34 -5.14 -18.17
CA GLY A 186 0.95 -3.81 -18.16
C GLY A 186 1.39 -3.36 -16.76
N VAL A 187 0.58 -3.61 -15.72
CA VAL A 187 0.99 -3.35 -14.32
C VAL A 187 2.23 -4.18 -13.97
N LEU A 188 2.25 -5.49 -14.26
CA LEU A 188 3.43 -6.33 -13.99
C LEU A 188 4.66 -5.86 -14.75
N PHE A 189 4.50 -5.49 -16.03
CA PHE A 189 5.57 -4.95 -16.85
C PHE A 189 6.13 -3.65 -16.25
N ALA A 190 5.28 -2.74 -15.75
CA ALA A 190 5.72 -1.53 -15.07
C ALA A 190 6.62 -1.83 -13.86
N GLN A 191 6.36 -2.93 -13.14
CA GLN A 191 7.10 -3.33 -11.95
C GLN A 191 8.45 -3.95 -12.30
N VAL A 192 8.49 -4.78 -13.34
CA VAL A 192 9.75 -5.27 -13.88
C VAL A 192 10.59 -4.09 -14.38
N PHE A 193 9.97 -3.14 -15.09
CA PHE A 193 10.64 -1.96 -15.63
C PHE A 193 11.24 -1.08 -14.52
N ILE A 194 10.51 -0.79 -13.44
CA ILE A 194 11.03 0.01 -12.33
C ILE A 194 12.09 -0.77 -11.54
N GLY A 195 11.98 -2.09 -11.41
CA GLY A 195 13.00 -2.93 -10.79
C GLY A 195 14.33 -2.89 -11.56
N ILE A 196 14.28 -3.04 -12.89
CA ILE A 196 15.45 -2.92 -13.77
C ILE A 196 16.04 -1.50 -13.70
N SER A 197 15.18 -0.47 -13.71
CA SER A 197 15.61 0.92 -13.54
C SER A 197 16.25 1.15 -12.17
N GLY A 198 15.73 0.52 -11.12
CA GLY A 198 16.26 0.55 -9.76
C GLY A 198 17.68 0.00 -9.67
N ARG A 199 18.01 -1.05 -10.42
CA ARG A 199 19.39 -1.57 -10.55
C ARG A 199 20.36 -0.51 -11.06
N ARG A 200 19.92 0.41 -11.94
CA ARG A 200 20.77 1.51 -12.40
C ARG A 200 20.94 2.62 -11.36
N LEU A 201 20.03 2.70 -10.37
CA LEU A 201 20.06 3.66 -9.27
C LEU A 201 20.84 3.15 -8.04
N THR A 202 21.29 1.90 -8.02
CA THR A 202 22.14 1.39 -6.91
C THR A 202 23.55 1.96 -6.96
N VAL A 203 24.01 2.40 -8.12
CA VAL A 203 25.31 3.02 -8.33
C VAL A 203 25.28 4.47 -7.77
N PRO A 204 26.38 4.96 -7.17
CA PRO A 204 26.52 6.38 -6.87
C PRO A 204 26.43 7.19 -8.16
N LEU A 205 25.56 8.20 -8.18
CA LEU A 205 25.35 9.08 -9.33
C LEU A 205 25.63 10.51 -8.89
N THR A 206 26.03 11.36 -9.84
CA THR A 206 26.04 12.81 -9.61
C THR A 206 24.59 13.32 -9.45
N ALA A 207 24.41 14.46 -8.79
CA ALA A 207 23.07 15.00 -8.53
C ALA A 207 22.27 15.26 -9.82
N GLN A 208 22.94 15.77 -10.86
CA GLN A 208 22.33 16.11 -12.15
C GLN A 208 21.96 14.84 -12.94
N GLU A 209 22.87 13.86 -13.02
CA GLU A 209 22.55 12.56 -13.65
C GLU A 209 21.44 11.81 -12.92
N SER A 210 21.42 11.89 -11.59
CA SER A 210 20.37 11.28 -10.78
C SER A 210 19.01 11.88 -11.13
N HIS A 211 18.91 13.20 -11.24
CA HIS A 211 17.67 13.88 -11.58
C HIS A 211 17.15 13.43 -12.96
N ASP A 212 17.98 13.50 -14.00
CA ASP A 212 17.56 13.20 -15.38
C ASP A 212 17.15 11.73 -15.57
N ARG A 213 17.95 10.81 -15.02
CA ARG A 213 17.65 9.37 -15.10
C ARG A 213 16.39 9.01 -14.31
N ILE A 214 16.23 9.55 -13.10
CA ILE A 214 15.04 9.32 -12.28
C ILE A 214 13.80 9.87 -12.97
N HIS A 215 13.86 11.10 -13.49
CA HIS A 215 12.72 11.73 -14.13
C HIS A 215 12.24 10.93 -15.34
N LYS A 216 13.16 10.53 -16.24
CA LYS A 216 12.82 9.72 -17.42
C LYS A 216 12.24 8.35 -17.06
N SER A 217 12.87 7.62 -16.15
CA SER A 217 12.36 6.31 -15.71
C SER A 217 11.02 6.42 -14.99
N TRP A 218 10.82 7.45 -14.17
CA TRP A 218 9.57 7.69 -13.45
C TRP A 218 8.42 8.06 -14.39
N LEU A 219 8.68 8.93 -15.38
CA LEU A 219 7.67 9.35 -16.35
C LEU A 219 7.25 8.17 -17.25
N ALA A 220 8.20 7.35 -17.69
CA ALA A 220 7.90 6.10 -18.40
C ALA A 220 7.08 5.13 -17.54
N TYR A 221 7.44 4.95 -16.27
CA TYR A 221 6.70 4.12 -15.32
C TYR A 221 5.25 4.60 -15.15
N ILE A 222 5.03 5.90 -14.95
CA ILE A 222 3.69 6.48 -14.85
C ILE A 222 2.92 6.29 -16.14
N GLY A 223 3.56 6.51 -17.30
CA GLY A 223 2.92 6.28 -18.60
C GLY A 223 2.40 4.85 -18.74
N ILE A 224 3.23 3.85 -18.41
CA ILE A 224 2.83 2.44 -18.45
C ILE A 224 1.66 2.19 -17.47
N LEU A 225 1.73 2.71 -16.24
CA LEU A 225 0.67 2.53 -15.25
C LEU A 225 -0.64 3.18 -15.66
N VAL A 226 -0.62 4.39 -16.23
CA VAL A 226 -1.83 5.10 -16.68
C VAL A 226 -2.49 4.32 -17.82
N VAL A 227 -1.71 3.87 -18.81
CA VAL A 227 -2.23 3.03 -19.89
C VAL A 227 -2.83 1.74 -19.33
N SER A 228 -2.12 1.07 -18.43
CA SER A 228 -2.57 -0.18 -17.79
C SER A 228 -3.86 0.03 -16.99
N ALA A 229 -3.94 1.12 -16.21
CA ALA A 229 -5.10 1.48 -15.43
C ALA A 229 -6.31 1.77 -16.32
N THR A 230 -6.13 2.43 -17.46
CA THR A 230 -7.20 2.66 -18.44
C THR A 230 -7.76 1.32 -18.96
N PHE A 231 -6.90 0.38 -19.34
CA PHE A 231 -7.34 -0.96 -19.74
C PHE A 231 -8.05 -1.72 -18.61
N MET A 232 -7.55 -1.63 -17.37
CA MET A 232 -8.18 -2.24 -16.21
C MET A 232 -9.57 -1.65 -15.92
N VAL A 233 -9.71 -0.32 -15.93
CA VAL A 233 -10.99 0.36 -15.71
C VAL A 233 -11.99 -0.01 -16.81
N TYR A 234 -11.54 -0.06 -18.07
CA TYR A 234 -12.37 -0.49 -19.18
C TYR A 234 -12.82 -1.96 -19.01
N GLY A 235 -11.91 -2.87 -18.66
CA GLY A 235 -12.23 -4.28 -18.41
C GLY A 235 -13.11 -4.50 -17.17
N LEU A 236 -13.05 -3.61 -16.18
CA LEU A 236 -13.91 -3.63 -14.99
C LEU A 236 -15.27 -2.98 -15.22
N TYR A 237 -15.52 -2.32 -16.35
CA TYR A 237 -16.76 -1.60 -16.57
C TYR A 237 -17.99 -2.51 -16.41
N GLU A 238 -17.96 -3.70 -17.00
CA GLU A 238 -19.05 -4.67 -16.87
C GLU A 238 -19.25 -5.12 -15.41
N PHE A 239 -18.16 -5.34 -14.68
CA PHE A 239 -18.22 -5.70 -13.26
C PHE A 239 -18.77 -4.58 -12.39
N ILE A 240 -18.37 -3.33 -12.64
CA ILE A 240 -18.88 -2.15 -11.92
C ILE A 240 -20.39 -2.02 -12.12
N VAL A 241 -20.88 -2.24 -13.35
CA VAL A 241 -22.31 -2.23 -13.68
C VAL A 241 -23.03 -3.39 -12.98
N GLN A 242 -22.48 -4.60 -13.02
CA GLN A 242 -23.09 -5.78 -12.38
C GLN A 242 -23.19 -5.64 -10.84
N VAL A 243 -22.14 -5.12 -10.20
CA VAL A 243 -22.09 -4.95 -8.74
C VAL A 243 -22.82 -3.67 -8.28
N HIS A 244 -23.39 -2.89 -9.20
CA HIS A 244 -24.06 -1.63 -8.92
C HIS A 244 -23.19 -0.67 -8.08
N LEU A 245 -21.88 -0.66 -8.36
CA LEU A 245 -20.95 0.25 -7.69
C LEU A 245 -21.22 1.68 -8.19
N GLY A 246 -21.92 2.47 -7.37
CA GLY A 246 -22.19 3.87 -7.70
C GLY A 246 -20.91 4.65 -8.01
N PRO A 247 -20.95 5.66 -8.92
CA PRO A 247 -19.78 6.44 -9.32
C PRO A 247 -19.01 7.05 -8.13
N VAL A 248 -19.74 7.43 -7.08
CA VAL A 248 -19.19 7.97 -5.83
C VAL A 248 -18.23 6.98 -5.16
N ARG A 249 -18.56 5.69 -5.12
CA ARG A 249 -17.69 4.66 -4.52
C ARG A 249 -16.42 4.45 -5.33
N VAL A 250 -16.52 4.49 -6.66
CA VAL A 250 -15.35 4.39 -7.55
C VAL A 250 -14.41 5.57 -7.32
N VAL A 251 -14.93 6.80 -7.34
CA VAL A 251 -14.14 8.02 -7.10
C VAL A 251 -13.53 8.00 -5.70
N THR A 252 -14.31 7.66 -4.68
CA THR A 252 -13.84 7.53 -3.28
C THR A 252 -12.73 6.49 -3.17
N GLY A 253 -12.85 5.35 -3.85
CA GLY A 253 -11.82 4.31 -3.91
C GLY A 253 -10.51 4.80 -4.54
N ILE A 254 -10.59 5.52 -5.66
CA ILE A 254 -9.42 6.13 -6.32
C ILE A 254 -8.76 7.16 -5.39
N LEU A 255 -9.55 8.05 -4.79
CA LEU A 255 -9.03 9.08 -3.88
C LEU A 255 -8.38 8.46 -2.64
N ALA A 256 -8.98 7.40 -2.09
CA ALA A 256 -8.42 6.67 -0.96
C ALA A 256 -7.10 5.98 -1.34
N PHE A 257 -7.03 5.36 -2.52
CA PHE A 257 -5.81 4.76 -3.04
C PHE A 257 -4.68 5.79 -3.18
N VAL A 258 -4.96 6.92 -3.86
CA VAL A 258 -3.98 8.00 -4.04
C VAL A 258 -3.54 8.56 -2.69
N SER A 259 -4.47 8.81 -1.78
CA SER A 259 -4.16 9.31 -0.43
C SER A 259 -3.23 8.36 0.34
N ASN A 260 -3.46 7.04 0.24
CA ASN A 260 -2.59 6.04 0.86
C ASN A 260 -1.20 6.03 0.21
N VAL A 261 -1.09 6.06 -1.12
CA VAL A 261 0.21 6.12 -1.80
C VAL A 261 1.01 7.35 -1.35
N LEU A 262 0.37 8.52 -1.26
CA LEU A 262 1.02 9.74 -0.77
C LEU A 262 1.47 9.61 0.68
N LEU A 263 0.63 9.02 1.53
CA LEU A 263 0.92 8.82 2.94
C LEU A 263 2.09 7.84 3.16
N ASP A 264 2.03 6.69 2.49
CA ASP A 264 3.05 5.66 2.51
C ASP A 264 4.38 6.20 1.95
N THR A 265 4.33 7.12 0.98
CA THR A 265 5.53 7.84 0.51
C THR A 265 6.17 8.64 1.65
N LEU A 266 5.37 9.45 2.36
CA LEU A 266 5.87 10.31 3.43
C LEU A 266 6.48 9.49 4.57
N ILE A 267 5.73 8.49 5.06
CA ILE A 267 6.17 7.63 6.16
C ILE A 267 7.36 6.75 5.73
N GLY A 268 7.33 6.25 4.49
CA GLY A 268 8.42 5.48 3.91
C GLY A 268 9.72 6.27 3.79
N THR A 269 9.68 7.51 3.31
CA THR A 269 10.86 8.37 3.20
C THR A 269 11.47 8.60 4.58
N ASP A 270 10.65 8.94 5.57
CA ASP A 270 11.10 9.17 6.94
C ASP A 270 11.73 7.93 7.57
N ALA A 271 11.15 6.75 7.32
CA ALA A 271 11.67 5.47 7.77
C ALA A 271 13.02 5.13 7.13
N ILE A 272 13.16 5.32 5.81
CA ILE A 272 14.42 5.06 5.09
C ILE A 272 15.51 6.03 5.58
N VAL A 273 15.20 7.32 5.67
CA VAL A 273 16.15 8.34 6.19
C VAL A 273 16.54 8.04 7.63
N SER A 274 15.59 7.59 8.46
CA SER A 274 15.88 7.12 9.83
C SER A 274 16.86 5.96 9.85
N ALA A 275 16.61 4.94 9.03
CA ALA A 275 17.44 3.75 8.97
C ALA A 275 18.86 4.12 8.52
N MET A 276 19.00 4.97 7.50
CA MET A 276 20.30 5.46 7.05
C MET A 276 21.04 6.25 8.15
N ALA A 277 20.35 7.16 8.84
CA ALA A 277 20.94 7.91 9.93
C ALA A 277 21.38 6.99 11.10
N TYR A 278 20.61 5.95 11.38
CA TYR A 278 20.95 4.93 12.37
C TYR A 278 22.20 4.15 11.96
N PHE A 279 22.25 3.61 10.74
CA PHE A 279 23.42 2.88 10.24
C PHE A 279 24.68 3.74 10.15
N ARG A 280 24.54 5.02 9.77
CA ARG A 280 25.67 5.96 9.77
C ARG A 280 26.26 6.16 11.16
N ARG A 281 25.42 6.34 12.19
CA ARG A 281 25.87 6.48 13.59
C ARG A 281 26.50 5.20 14.13
N ARG A 282 25.95 4.05 13.77
CA ARG A 282 26.50 2.75 14.17
C ARG A 282 27.87 2.53 13.54
N GLY A 283 28.04 2.85 12.26
CA GLY A 283 29.30 2.72 11.54
C GLY A 283 30.38 3.75 11.89
N GLN A 284 30.05 4.85 12.59
CA GLN A 284 31.03 5.76 13.17
C GLN A 284 31.66 5.21 14.45
N LYS A 285 31.01 4.26 15.11
CA LYS A 285 31.52 3.63 16.34
C LYS A 285 32.22 2.30 16.06
N ASP A 286 32.47 1.99 14.80
CA ASP A 286 33.09 0.72 14.41
C ASP A 286 34.62 0.89 14.30
N PRO A 287 35.39 0.42 15.29
CA PRO A 287 36.85 0.58 15.30
C PRO A 287 37.50 -0.14 14.11
N ALA A 288 36.89 -1.20 13.58
CA ALA A 288 37.40 -1.91 12.41
C ALA A 288 37.36 -1.02 11.15
N ARG A 289 36.33 -0.18 11.03
CA ARG A 289 36.23 0.77 9.92
C ARG A 289 37.27 1.87 10.03
N GLU A 290 37.52 2.39 11.23
CA GLU A 290 38.62 3.34 11.45
C GLU A 290 39.97 2.72 11.09
N HIS A 291 40.20 1.46 11.45
CA HIS A 291 41.42 0.74 11.09
C HIS A 291 41.59 0.62 9.57
N LEU A 292 40.54 0.20 8.85
CA LEU A 292 40.57 0.07 7.39
C LEU A 292 40.76 1.42 6.67
N LEU A 293 40.18 2.50 7.19
CA LEU A 293 40.39 3.84 6.65
C LEU A 293 41.83 4.29 6.84
N ARG A 294 42.43 4.07 8.02
CA ARG A 294 43.84 4.38 8.26
C ARG A 294 44.78 3.55 7.37
N GLU A 295 44.47 2.27 7.16
CA GLU A 295 45.23 1.44 6.23
C GLU A 295 45.12 1.93 4.78
N ALA A 296 43.94 2.38 4.36
CA ALA A 296 43.73 2.91 3.02
C ALA A 296 44.45 4.25 2.81
N GLU A 297 44.41 5.15 3.80
CA GLU A 297 45.16 6.41 3.81
C GLU A 297 46.67 6.15 3.74
N ALA A 298 47.19 5.25 4.59
CA ALA A 298 48.61 4.88 4.56
C ALA A 298 49.05 4.30 3.22
N LYS A 299 48.20 3.51 2.55
CA LYS A 299 48.49 3.00 1.20
C LYS A 299 48.46 4.11 0.15
N LEU A 300 47.53 5.06 0.23
CA LEU A 300 47.43 6.17 -0.72
C LEU A 300 48.64 7.11 -0.63
N ASP A 301 49.12 7.41 0.59
CA ASP A 301 50.30 8.25 0.79
C ASP A 301 51.54 7.67 0.12
N VAL A 302 51.70 6.33 0.12
CA VAL A 302 52.79 5.64 -0.57
C VAL A 302 52.69 5.76 -2.10
N PHE A 303 51.49 5.91 -2.65
CA PHE A 303 51.30 6.07 -4.11
C PHE A 303 51.38 7.53 -4.58
N CYS A 304 51.14 8.50 -3.70
CA CYS A 304 51.10 9.93 -4.04
C CYS A 304 52.36 10.72 -3.66
N GLY A 305 53.26 10.15 -2.85
CA GLY A 305 54.57 10.73 -2.51
C GLY A 305 55.70 10.16 -3.35
#